data_AF-A0ABD5TWJ7-F1
#
_entry.id   AF-A0ABD5TWJ7-F1
#
_cell.length_a   1.000
_cell.length_b   1.000
_cell.length_c   1.000
_cell.angle_alpha   90.00
_cell.angle_beta   90.00
_cell.angle_gamma   90.00
#
_symmetry.space_group_name_H-M   'P 1'
#
loop_
_entity.id
_entity.type
_entity.pdbx_description
1 polymer ?
#
loop_
_entity_poly.entity_id
_entity_poly.type
_entity_poly.pdbx_seq_one_letter_code
_entity_poly.pdbx_strand_id
1 'polypeptide(L)'
;VRRELEGGVEELTDVELPAVLTIQTGINEPRYASLRGIRQAQRKPLDVQSLGDIGVDAGAVEGRVELTDMYEPESESDVTVFDGSAEDTAGQLADLLRDKGVAQ
;
A
#
# COMPACT_ATOMS: atom_id res chain seq x y z
N VAL A 1 12.34 -4.69 -14.41
CA VAL A 1 11.31 -4.19 -13.47
C VAL A 1 12.00 -3.34 -12.43
N ARG A 2 11.50 -2.13 -12.15
CA ARG A 2 11.98 -1.31 -11.04
C ARG A 2 11.14 -1.64 -9.80
N ARG A 3 11.79 -1.99 -8.70
CA ARG A 3 11.16 -2.34 -7.42
C ARG A 3 11.66 -1.41 -6.33
N GLU A 4 10.74 -0.82 -5.58
CA GLU A 4 11.06 0.00 -4.41
C GLU A 4 11.25 -0.92 -3.18
N LEU A 5 12.26 -0.62 -2.38
CA LEU A 5 12.61 -1.27 -1.12
C LEU A 5 12.64 -0.23 0.00
N GLU A 6 12.74 -0.69 1.24
CA GLU A 6 12.84 0.18 2.41
C GLU A 6 14.02 1.16 2.32
N GLY A 7 13.87 2.33 2.92
CA GLY A 7 14.92 3.36 2.92
C GLY A 7 15.12 4.08 1.58
N GLY A 8 14.15 3.99 0.66
CA GLY A 8 14.22 4.65 -0.65
C GLY A 8 15.17 3.98 -1.64
N VAL A 9 15.56 2.73 -1.37
CA VAL A 9 16.40 1.95 -2.27
C VAL A 9 15.55 1.44 -3.43
N GLU A 10 16.06 1.61 -4.65
CA GLU A 10 15.44 1.04 -5.85
C GLU A 10 16.29 -0.09 -6.42
N GLU A 11 15.66 -1.22 -6.72
CA GLU A 11 16.27 -2.36 -7.40
C GLU A 11 15.78 -2.43 -8.86
N LEU A 12 16.70 -2.68 -9.79
CA LEU A 12 16.39 -2.93 -11.19
C LEU A 12 16.67 -4.41 -11.52
N THR A 13 15.62 -5.15 -11.85
CA THR A 13 15.69 -6.61 -12.01
C THR A 13 15.11 -7.05 -13.34
N ASP A 14 15.82 -7.90 -14.08
CA ASP A 14 15.29 -8.60 -15.25
C ASP A 14 14.46 -9.82 -14.81
N VAL A 15 13.33 -10.06 -15.47
CA VAL A 15 12.40 -11.13 -15.10
C VAL A 15 12.02 -11.93 -16.34
N GLU A 16 12.17 -13.25 -16.26
CA GLU A 16 11.75 -14.17 -17.31
C GLU A 16 10.23 -14.38 -17.31
N LEU A 17 9.65 -14.54 -18.50
CA LEU A 17 8.22 -14.77 -18.66
C LEU A 17 7.89 -16.27 -18.71
N PRO A 18 6.72 -16.72 -18.20
CA PRO A 18 5.64 -15.92 -17.63
C PRO A 18 5.91 -15.44 -16.21
N ALA A 19 5.54 -14.19 -15.91
CA ALA A 19 5.75 -13.57 -14.61
C ALA A 19 4.46 -12.94 -14.06
N VAL A 20 4.38 -12.85 -12.73
CA VAL A 20 3.31 -12.16 -12.00
C VAL A 20 3.92 -10.95 -11.31
N LEU A 21 3.27 -9.79 -11.45
CA LEU A 21 3.73 -8.52 -10.89
C LEU A 21 2.61 -7.90 -10.05
N THR A 22 2.97 -7.40 -8.87
CA THR A 22 2.14 -6.48 -8.09
C THR A 22 2.53 -5.05 -8.47
N ILE A 23 1.54 -4.16 -8.61
CA ILE A 23 1.77 -2.78 -9.03
C ILE A 23 1.46 -1.83 -7.87
N GLN A 24 2.42 -1.01 -7.50
CA GLN A 24 2.26 0.02 -6.48
C GLN A 24 1.48 1.22 -7.04
N THR A 25 0.61 1.79 -6.21
CA THR A 25 -0.07 3.05 -6.53
C THR A 25 0.97 4.15 -6.76
N GLY A 26 0.76 4.97 -7.80
CA GLY A 26 1.66 6.09 -8.12
C GLY A 26 2.77 5.77 -9.12
N ILE A 27 2.91 4.51 -9.58
CA ILE A 27 3.83 4.19 -10.69
C ILE A 27 3.50 4.98 -11.97
N ASN A 28 2.24 5.40 -12.13
CA ASN A 28 1.76 6.25 -13.20
C ASN A 28 0.48 6.99 -12.80
N GLU A 29 0.11 8.00 -13.60
CA GLU A 29 -1.20 8.65 -13.54
C GLU A 29 -2.19 7.92 -14.46
N PRO A 30 -3.30 7.36 -13.95
CA PRO A 30 -4.30 6.71 -14.79
C PRO A 30 -4.90 7.68 -15.80
N ARG A 31 -4.89 7.30 -17.08
CA ARG A 31 -5.49 8.12 -18.13
C ARG A 31 -7.02 8.23 -17.98
N TYR A 32 -7.57 9.38 -18.36
CA TYR A 32 -9.02 9.53 -18.48
C TYR A 32 -9.59 8.58 -19.55
N ALA A 33 -10.68 7.89 -19.20
CA ALA A 33 -11.41 7.07 -20.14
C ALA A 33 -12.23 7.94 -21.09
N SER A 34 -12.19 7.64 -22.39
CA SER A 34 -13.03 8.33 -23.37
C SER A 34 -14.49 7.86 -23.28
N LEU A 35 -15.45 8.72 -23.62
CA LEU A 35 -16.88 8.35 -23.65
C LEU A 35 -17.16 7.13 -24.53
N ARG A 36 -16.44 7.00 -25.67
CA ARG A 36 -16.51 5.81 -26.53
C ARG A 36 -15.98 4.57 -25.81
N GLY A 37 -14.84 4.69 -25.11
CA GLY A 37 -14.24 3.60 -24.34
C GLY A 37 -15.15 3.12 -23.22
N ILE A 38 -15.76 4.04 -22.48
CA ILE A 38 -16.73 3.75 -21.43
C ILE A 38 -17.92 2.97 -22.00
N ARG A 39 -18.53 3.44 -23.10
CA ARG A 39 -19.66 2.73 -23.75
C ARG A 39 -19.28 1.35 -24.28
N GLN A 40 -18.06 1.19 -24.81
CA GLN A 40 -17.59 -0.10 -25.30
C GLN A 40 -17.35 -1.09 -24.15
N ALA A 41 -16.74 -0.63 -23.05
CA ALA A 41 -16.52 -1.44 -21.86
C ALA A 41 -17.85 -1.89 -21.24
N GLN A 42 -18.83 -0.99 -21.14
CA GLN A 42 -20.16 -1.30 -20.62
C GLN A 42 -20.91 -2.35 -21.44
N ARG A 43 -20.67 -2.41 -22.77
CA ARG A 43 -21.32 -3.38 -23.67
C ARG A 43 -20.61 -4.73 -23.71
N LYS A 44 -19.37 -4.82 -23.22
CA LYS A 44 -18.63 -6.09 -23.22
C LYS A 44 -19.34 -7.06 -22.26
N PRO A 45 -19.70 -8.27 -22.71
CA PRO A 45 -20.25 -9.27 -21.81
C PRO A 45 -19.18 -9.64 -20.77
N LEU A 46 -19.59 -9.73 -19.51
CA LEU A 46 -18.76 -10.27 -18.44
C LEU A 46 -18.86 -11.79 -18.48
N ASP A 47 -17.72 -12.45 -18.66
CA ASP A 47 -17.61 -13.91 -18.57
C ASP A 47 -17.45 -14.30 -17.10
N VAL A 48 -18.58 -14.40 -16.40
CA VAL A 48 -18.61 -14.76 -14.98
C VAL A 48 -18.50 -16.27 -14.88
N GLN A 49 -17.42 -16.75 -14.25
CA GLN A 49 -17.17 -18.18 -14.02
C GLN A 49 -17.29 -18.50 -12.54
N SER A 50 -17.94 -19.63 -12.22
CA SER A 50 -17.94 -20.24 -10.90
C SER A 50 -16.66 -21.07 -10.69
N LEU A 51 -16.39 -21.48 -9.44
CA LEU A 51 -15.29 -22.40 -9.15
C LEU A 51 -15.43 -23.73 -9.92
N GLY A 52 -16.66 -24.21 -10.09
CA GLY A 52 -16.95 -25.42 -10.86
C GLY A 52 -16.59 -25.29 -12.34
N ASP A 53 -16.81 -24.11 -12.94
CA ASP A 53 -16.52 -23.85 -14.36
C ASP A 53 -15.01 -23.91 -14.66
N ILE A 54 -14.18 -23.63 -13.65
CA ILE A 54 -12.70 -23.70 -13.73
C ILE A 54 -12.11 -24.95 -13.08
N GLY A 55 -12.94 -25.88 -12.61
CA GLY A 55 -12.49 -27.13 -11.99
C GLY A 55 -11.80 -26.97 -10.63
N VAL A 56 -12.14 -25.91 -9.88
CA VAL A 56 -11.59 -25.64 -8.54
C VAL A 56 -12.55 -26.13 -7.47
N ASP A 57 -12.03 -26.92 -6.52
CA ASP A 57 -12.78 -27.37 -5.35
C ASP A 57 -12.95 -26.24 -4.32
N ALA A 58 -14.09 -26.22 -3.62
CA ALA A 58 -14.39 -25.18 -2.63
C ALA A 58 -13.41 -25.21 -1.44
N GLY A 59 -12.94 -26.39 -1.02
CA GLY A 59 -11.95 -26.55 0.04
C GLY A 59 -10.58 -26.00 -0.35
N ALA A 60 -10.27 -25.88 -1.64
CA ALA A 60 -8.99 -25.33 -2.11
C ALA A 60 -8.88 -23.81 -1.92
N VAL A 61 -10.00 -23.11 -1.71
CA VAL A 61 -10.05 -21.65 -1.48
C VAL A 61 -10.37 -21.28 -0.03
N GLU A 62 -10.40 -22.26 0.87
CA GLU A 62 -10.57 -21.99 2.31
C GLU A 62 -9.37 -21.21 2.86
N GLY A 63 -9.67 -20.13 3.59
CA GLY A 63 -8.66 -19.30 4.23
C GLY A 63 -7.93 -20.06 5.34
N ARG A 64 -6.60 -19.92 5.40
CA ARG A 64 -5.79 -20.49 6.48
C ARG A 64 -5.79 -19.65 7.76
N VAL A 65 -6.41 -18.49 7.72
CA VAL A 65 -6.40 -17.49 8.79
C VAL A 65 -7.85 -17.18 9.15
N GLU A 66 -8.13 -17.14 10.45
CA GLU A 66 -9.40 -16.74 11.01
C GLU A 66 -9.29 -15.30 11.52
N LEU A 67 -10.24 -14.44 11.15
CA LEU A 67 -10.35 -13.10 11.70
C LEU A 67 -10.90 -13.21 13.12
N THR A 68 -10.09 -12.87 14.11
CA THR A 68 -10.48 -12.99 15.52
C THR A 68 -11.26 -11.78 16.01
N ASP A 69 -10.76 -10.56 15.76
CA ASP A 69 -11.38 -9.32 16.20
C ASP A 69 -10.91 -8.12 15.36
N MET A 70 -11.67 -7.03 15.38
CA MET A 70 -11.38 -5.76 14.70
C MET A 70 -11.82 -4.61 15.60
N TYR A 71 -10.91 -3.71 15.91
CA TYR A 71 -11.18 -2.53 16.73
C TYR A 71 -10.56 -1.28 16.12
N GLU A 72 -11.13 -0.12 16.46
CA GLU A 72 -10.56 1.18 16.11
C GLU A 72 -9.32 1.43 16.98
N PRO A 73 -8.16 1.80 16.40
CA PRO A 73 -6.98 2.06 17.19
C PRO A 73 -7.20 3.29 18.09
N GLU A 74 -6.91 3.15 19.38
CA GLU A 74 -6.85 4.29 20.29
C GLU A 74 -5.70 5.20 19.85
N SER A 75 -6.03 6.44 19.49
CA SER A 75 -5.04 7.44 19.09
C SER A 75 -4.67 8.30 20.29
N GLU A 76 -3.53 8.02 20.91
CA GLU A 76 -2.92 8.92 21.88
C GLU A 76 -2.02 9.91 21.13
N SER A 77 -2.26 11.22 21.31
CA SER A 77 -1.38 12.25 20.76
C SER A 77 -0.60 12.93 21.89
N ASP A 78 0.69 12.61 21.96
CA ASP A 78 1.63 13.35 22.80
C ASP A 78 2.06 14.63 22.07
N VAL A 79 1.51 15.77 22.48
CA VAL A 79 1.90 17.07 21.94
C VAL A 79 2.85 17.75 22.93
N THR A 80 4.08 18.03 22.48
CA THR A 80 5.02 18.88 23.20
C THR A 80 5.08 20.23 22.49
N VAL A 81 4.75 21.30 23.21
CA VAL A 81 4.88 22.69 22.73
C VAL A 81 6.18 23.26 23.30
N PHE A 82 7.00 23.84 22.43
CA PHE A 82 8.25 24.48 22.81
C PHE A 82 8.09 25.99 22.76
N ASP A 83 8.49 26.68 23.82
CA ASP A 83 8.49 28.14 23.93
C ASP A 83 9.93 28.65 24.09
N GLY A 84 10.29 29.72 23.38
CA GLY A 84 11.60 30.35 23.54
C GLY A 84 12.26 30.76 22.22
N SER A 85 13.58 30.93 22.27
CA SER A 85 14.36 31.25 21.07
C SER A 85 14.47 30.03 20.15
N ALA A 86 14.80 30.26 18.88
CA ALA A 86 15.03 29.18 17.92
C ALA A 86 16.19 28.27 18.33
N GLU A 87 17.20 28.80 19.02
CA GLU A 87 18.38 28.04 19.46
C GLU A 87 18.02 27.04 20.57
N ASP A 88 17.25 27.49 21.57
CA ASP A 88 16.84 26.66 22.71
C ASP A 88 15.88 25.55 22.28
N THR A 89 14.89 25.90 21.48
CA THR A 89 13.84 24.98 21.03
C THR A 89 14.36 23.93 20.04
N ALA A 90 15.37 24.27 19.22
CA ALA A 90 16.02 23.31 18.35
C ALA A 90 16.74 22.19 19.12
N GLY A 91 17.42 22.52 20.23
CA GLY A 91 18.07 21.54 21.09
C GLY A 91 17.05 20.60 21.75
N GLN A 92 16.00 21.16 22.33
CA GLN A 92 14.92 20.41 22.98
C GLN A 92 14.19 19.47 22.01
N LEU A 93 13.95 19.92 20.77
CA LEU A 93 13.38 19.07 19.73
C LEU A 93 14.32 17.92 19.35
N ALA A 94 15.61 18.21 19.18
CA ALA A 94 16.58 17.18 18.81
C ALA A 94 16.68 16.08 19.87
N ASP A 95 16.68 16.45 21.14
CA ASP A 95 16.70 15.49 22.26
C ASP A 95 15.41 14.66 22.31
N LEU A 96 14.24 15.31 22.16
CA LEU A 96 12.95 14.61 22.11
C LEU A 96 12.88 13.59 20.95
N LEU A 97 13.39 13.95 19.76
CA LEU A 97 13.39 13.07 18.59
C LEU A 97 14.31 11.85 18.77
N ARG A 98 15.46 12.01 19.45
CA ARG A 98 16.34 10.90 19.81
C ARG A 98 15.69 9.97 20.83
N ASP A 99 15.11 10.53 21.89
CA ASP A 99 14.45 9.76 22.94
C ASP A 99 13.27 8.94 22.39
N LYS A 100 12.53 9.49 21.41
CA LYS A 100 11.44 8.77 20.73
C LYS A 100 11.92 7.81 19.62
N GLY A 101 13.22 7.69 19.37
CA GLY A 101 13.78 6.80 18.36
C GLY A 101 13.45 7.18 16.91
N VAL A 102 13.04 8.42 16.67
CA VAL A 102 12.67 8.94 15.34
C VAL A 102 13.92 9.33 14.55
N ALA A 103 14.96 9.79 15.23
CA ALA A 103 16.29 10.03 14.66
C ALA A 103 17.30 9.08 15.32
N GLN A 104 17.94 8.23 14.51
CA GLN A 104 19.15 7.48 14.91
C GLN A 104 20.39 8.35 14.73
#